data_AF-A0A8N4L4X8-F1
#
_entry.id   AF-A0A8N4L4X8-F1
#
_cell.length_a   1.000
_cell.length_b   1.000
_cell.length_c   1.000
_cell.angle_alpha   90.00
_cell.angle_beta   90.00
_cell.angle_gamma   90.00
#
_symmetry.space_group_name_H-M   'P 1'
#
loop_
_entity.id
_entity.type
_entity.pdbx_description
1 polymer ?
#
loop_
_entity_poly.entity_id
_entity_poly.type
_entity_poly.pdbx_seq_one_letter_code
_entity_poly.pdbx_strand_id
1 'polypeptide(L)'
;MLKNSRQSQQLQPKHKMQHCYTLLLTATILLVHLIAPSSASVHPVLTYTNASTQLGQLVTSSTLVWETYDPKDTKQLQYAVEGGKYITEDEHYPIYVCRVTIEGITTSGHTEKILQSHVCVAAHYKHGKYEQFDVLVNKGHLGKIMWKHWRKFNAGIPIGAIRIGEDDYIGRHKAPASGESGTEHWGADYNLGRLDPLGLGKIKVIENGRDKDYDEGEVLVETEPFRYELKDIKLDNIRLDMRENITDLASSVLANRGDMYVLVESVMTYEFDYIQYWGSHEGVARGLPTKVYEKDVKVPVEVKWGLKYVEKRSETKSVHTKLWPGTALNVTLKGNYVTLEAPYSAKLYAFYYGIEDSVSRKISAEVRKSYLKDVKLEFSPVYWIENGTFVPTTTTTSTTSTSTTTNPTTTSHEPVPMHEPPVVQVKNIGETHSGPDSLEKSLHDSPMSNEIPSDVPENLAAEQQKPTLAGIAVTGGGQQLQQQMWALFAALSAVTLWGLQALRSI
;
A
#
# COMPACT_ATOMS: atom_id res chain seq x y z
N MET A 1 73.84 -40.46 -46.03
CA MET A 1 73.51 -39.04 -46.31
C MET A 1 72.02 -38.89 -46.50
N LEU A 2 71.47 -37.73 -46.15
CA LEU A 2 70.08 -37.22 -46.34
C LEU A 2 69.06 -37.36 -45.17
N LYS A 3 69.24 -36.42 -44.23
CA LYS A 3 68.27 -35.51 -43.55
C LYS A 3 66.91 -36.04 -43.05
N ASN A 4 66.89 -36.19 -41.72
CA ASN A 4 65.75 -35.95 -40.83
C ASN A 4 65.22 -34.50 -40.94
N SER A 5 63.90 -34.34 -40.99
CA SER A 5 63.19 -33.09 -40.66
C SER A 5 62.17 -33.39 -39.58
N ARG A 6 62.45 -32.94 -38.34
CA ARG A 6 61.48 -32.90 -37.23
C ARG A 6 60.81 -31.53 -37.27
N GLN A 7 59.51 -31.50 -37.54
CA GLN A 7 58.66 -30.33 -37.30
C GLN A 7 58.03 -30.47 -35.91
N SER A 8 58.43 -29.59 -35.00
CA SER A 8 57.83 -29.40 -33.69
C SER A 8 56.55 -28.56 -33.81
N GLN A 9 55.38 -29.16 -33.58
CA GLN A 9 54.15 -28.40 -33.34
C GLN A 9 54.14 -27.90 -31.89
N GLN A 10 54.39 -26.60 -31.70
CA GLN A 10 54.08 -25.89 -30.47
C GLN A 10 52.54 -25.77 -30.34
N LEU A 11 51.97 -26.43 -29.34
CA LEU A 11 50.59 -26.17 -28.92
C LEU A 11 50.51 -24.79 -28.24
N GLN A 12 49.78 -23.89 -28.85
CA GLN A 12 49.51 -22.53 -28.38
C GLN A 12 48.71 -22.54 -27.05
N PRO A 13 49.13 -21.81 -26.01
CA PRO A 13 48.52 -21.83 -24.67
C PRO A 13 47.15 -21.13 -24.56
N LYS A 14 46.66 -20.47 -25.61
CA LYS A 14 45.41 -19.67 -25.57
C LYS A 14 44.12 -20.51 -25.37
N HIS A 15 44.10 -21.78 -25.78
CA HIS A 15 42.89 -22.61 -25.65
C HIS A 15 42.61 -23.12 -24.23
N LYS A 16 43.62 -23.23 -23.36
CA LYS A 16 43.41 -23.74 -21.98
C LYS A 16 42.74 -22.71 -21.07
N MET A 17 42.96 -21.42 -21.33
CA MET A 17 42.45 -20.34 -20.49
C MET A 17 40.95 -20.09 -20.72
N GLN A 18 40.49 -20.27 -21.95
CA GLN A 18 39.09 -20.08 -22.32
C GLN A 18 38.18 -21.19 -21.76
N HIS A 19 38.67 -22.43 -21.67
CA HIS A 19 37.94 -23.53 -21.04
C HIS A 19 37.82 -23.38 -19.51
N CYS A 20 38.81 -22.77 -18.86
CA CYS A 20 38.76 -22.54 -17.41
C CYS A 20 37.71 -21.48 -17.05
N TYR A 21 37.59 -20.42 -17.86
CA TYR A 21 36.56 -19.39 -17.69
C TYR A 21 35.14 -19.93 -17.87
N THR A 22 34.91 -20.77 -18.88
CA THR A 22 33.58 -21.37 -19.09
C THR A 22 33.18 -22.28 -17.93
N LEU A 23 34.13 -23.03 -17.36
CA LEU A 23 33.87 -23.94 -16.24
C LEU A 23 33.55 -23.19 -14.94
N LEU A 24 34.28 -22.09 -14.66
CA LEU A 24 34.01 -21.23 -13.51
C LEU A 24 32.67 -20.49 -13.64
N LEU A 25 32.30 -20.05 -14.84
CA LEU A 25 31.01 -19.39 -15.08
C LEU A 25 29.85 -20.37 -14.91
N THR A 26 29.98 -21.61 -15.39
CA THR A 26 28.95 -22.65 -15.20
C THR A 26 28.81 -23.05 -13.73
N ALA A 27 29.91 -23.15 -12.98
CA ALA A 27 29.88 -23.49 -11.57
C ALA A 27 29.24 -22.38 -10.71
N THR A 28 29.51 -21.10 -11.05
CA THR A 28 28.89 -19.96 -10.35
C THR A 28 27.41 -19.82 -10.65
N ILE A 29 26.95 -20.07 -11.88
CA ILE A 29 25.51 -20.08 -12.21
C ILE A 29 24.78 -21.21 -11.46
N LEU A 30 25.37 -22.41 -11.40
CA LEU A 30 24.84 -23.54 -10.63
C LEU A 30 24.75 -23.21 -9.13
N LEU A 31 25.77 -22.56 -8.57
CA LEU A 31 25.79 -22.15 -7.17
C LEU A 31 24.72 -21.07 -6.88
N VAL A 32 24.50 -20.12 -7.81
CA VAL A 32 23.45 -19.09 -7.70
C VAL A 32 22.05 -19.71 -7.75
N HIS A 33 21.84 -20.77 -8.54
CA HIS A 33 20.57 -21.51 -8.56
C HIS A 33 20.35 -22.39 -7.33
N LEU A 34 21.42 -22.89 -6.69
CA LEU A 34 21.34 -23.65 -5.45
C LEU A 34 21.07 -22.77 -4.20
N ILE A 35 21.34 -21.47 -4.27
CA ILE A 35 21.16 -20.52 -3.15
C ILE A 35 19.85 -19.72 -3.28
N ALA A 36 19.13 -19.82 -4.41
CA ALA A 36 17.82 -19.20 -4.54
C ALA A 36 16.87 -19.84 -3.51
N PRO A 37 16.31 -19.09 -2.54
CA PRO A 37 15.31 -19.62 -1.63
C PRO A 37 14.13 -20.11 -2.47
N SER A 38 13.82 -21.40 -2.37
CA SER A 38 12.62 -21.98 -2.95
C SER A 38 11.42 -21.31 -2.30
N SER A 39 10.87 -20.30 -2.96
CA SER A 39 9.66 -19.65 -2.50
C SER A 39 8.50 -20.61 -2.75
N ALA A 40 7.65 -20.82 -1.76
CA ALA A 40 6.46 -21.67 -1.92
C ALA A 40 5.64 -21.19 -3.13
N SER A 41 5.14 -22.14 -3.94
CA SER A 41 4.25 -21.81 -5.05
C SER A 41 2.93 -21.29 -4.49
N VAL A 42 2.44 -20.18 -5.04
CA VAL A 42 1.18 -19.53 -4.63
C VAL A 42 0.17 -19.66 -5.76
N HIS A 43 -0.99 -20.22 -5.47
CA HIS A 43 -2.09 -20.41 -6.43
C HIS A 43 -3.34 -19.62 -6.00
N PRO A 44 -4.12 -19.08 -6.96
CA PRO A 44 -5.32 -18.31 -6.66
C PRO A 44 -6.43 -19.19 -6.04
N VAL A 45 -7.24 -18.58 -5.18
CA VAL A 45 -8.45 -19.18 -4.62
C VAL A 45 -9.66 -18.58 -5.33
N LEU A 46 -10.66 -19.41 -5.64
CA LEU A 46 -11.91 -18.97 -6.26
C LEU A 46 -13.05 -19.08 -5.24
N THR A 47 -13.91 -18.07 -5.20
CA THR A 47 -15.11 -18.02 -4.36
C THR A 47 -16.37 -17.90 -5.20
N TYR A 48 -17.46 -18.46 -4.69
CA TYR A 48 -18.76 -18.40 -5.33
C TYR A 48 -19.46 -17.07 -5.07
N THR A 49 -19.96 -16.42 -6.12
CA THR A 49 -20.79 -15.21 -6.01
C THR A 49 -22.13 -15.41 -6.70
N ASN A 50 -23.20 -14.90 -6.09
CA ASN A 50 -24.53 -14.96 -6.66
C ASN A 50 -24.71 -13.79 -7.63
N ALA A 51 -24.31 -13.97 -8.89
CA ALA A 51 -24.79 -13.15 -9.98
C ALA A 51 -26.24 -13.56 -10.28
N SER A 52 -27.09 -12.62 -10.70
CA SER A 52 -28.50 -12.86 -11.06
C SER A 52 -28.72 -13.92 -12.17
N THR A 53 -27.64 -14.45 -12.75
CA THR A 53 -27.63 -15.58 -13.66
C THR A 53 -27.70 -16.89 -12.88
N GLN A 54 -28.59 -17.79 -13.29
CA GLN A 54 -28.77 -19.14 -12.69
C GLN A 54 -27.49 -20.01 -12.66
N LEU A 55 -26.40 -19.57 -13.31
CA LEU A 55 -25.05 -20.04 -13.11
C LEU A 55 -24.30 -18.97 -12.30
N GLY A 56 -24.09 -19.19 -11.00
CA GLY A 56 -23.33 -18.24 -10.18
C GLY A 56 -21.92 -18.00 -10.73
N GLN A 57 -21.36 -16.83 -10.44
CA GLN A 57 -20.07 -16.39 -10.98
C GLN A 57 -18.96 -16.70 -9.98
N LEU A 58 -17.82 -17.19 -10.47
CA LEU A 58 -16.63 -17.38 -9.66
C LEU A 58 -15.76 -16.13 -9.70
N VAL A 59 -15.29 -15.72 -8.53
CA VAL A 59 -14.43 -14.55 -8.34
C VAL A 59 -13.14 -15.00 -7.65
N THR A 60 -12.01 -14.44 -8.06
CA THR A 60 -10.73 -14.70 -7.40
C THR A 60 -10.70 -13.98 -6.06
N SER A 61 -10.41 -14.71 -5.00
CA SER A 61 -10.20 -14.14 -3.67
C SER A 61 -9.04 -13.16 -3.67
N SER A 62 -9.23 -12.04 -2.98
CA SER A 62 -8.18 -11.04 -2.74
C SER A 62 -7.44 -11.27 -1.41
N THR A 63 -7.94 -12.19 -0.57
CA THR A 63 -7.43 -12.43 0.78
C THR A 63 -6.93 -13.86 1.02
N LEU A 64 -7.37 -14.81 0.19
CA LEU A 64 -7.02 -16.21 0.29
C LEU A 64 -6.14 -16.66 -0.87
N VAL A 65 -5.17 -17.52 -0.56
CA VAL A 65 -4.38 -18.22 -1.55
C VAL A 65 -4.12 -19.66 -1.11
N TRP A 66 -3.78 -20.50 -2.08
CA TRP A 66 -3.21 -21.82 -1.81
C TRP A 66 -1.69 -21.72 -1.86
N GLU A 67 -1.02 -22.09 -0.79
CA GLU A 67 0.45 -22.16 -0.74
C GLU A 67 0.91 -23.59 -0.62
N THR A 68 1.88 -24.00 -1.44
CA THR A 68 2.48 -25.32 -1.32
C THR A 68 3.20 -25.46 0.02
N TYR A 69 2.88 -26.52 0.76
CA TYR A 69 3.42 -26.75 2.09
C TYR A 69 4.94 -26.94 2.05
N ASP A 70 5.67 -26.18 2.87
CA ASP A 70 7.10 -26.38 3.11
C ASP A 70 7.34 -26.66 4.60
N PRO A 71 7.79 -27.87 4.98
CA PRO A 71 8.08 -28.20 6.38
C PRO A 71 9.22 -27.35 6.98
N LYS A 72 10.01 -26.64 6.16
CA LYS A 72 11.05 -25.73 6.64
C LYS A 72 10.51 -24.36 7.05
N ASP A 73 9.36 -23.95 6.52
CA ASP A 73 8.74 -22.68 6.86
C ASP A 73 7.80 -22.83 8.07
N THR A 74 8.34 -22.52 9.24
CA THR A 74 7.59 -22.57 10.51
C THR A 74 6.49 -21.51 10.61
N LYS A 75 6.50 -20.49 9.75
CA LYS A 75 5.52 -19.38 9.78
C LYS A 75 4.36 -19.59 8.82
N GLN A 76 4.48 -20.50 7.86
CA GLN A 76 3.44 -20.74 6.85
C GLN A 76 2.07 -21.04 7.50
N LEU A 77 2.08 -21.86 8.55
CA LEU A 77 0.85 -22.27 9.23
C LEU A 77 0.27 -21.21 10.18
N GLN A 78 1.02 -20.14 10.49
CA GLN A 78 0.50 -19.04 11.31
C GLN A 78 -0.70 -18.34 10.65
N TYR A 79 -0.73 -18.33 9.31
CA TYR A 79 -1.76 -17.70 8.51
C TYR A 79 -2.73 -18.71 7.88
N ALA A 80 -2.56 -20.00 8.19
CA ALA A 80 -3.37 -21.06 7.61
C ALA A 80 -4.80 -21.04 8.16
N VAL A 81 -5.75 -21.45 7.32
CA VAL A 81 -7.17 -21.44 7.68
C VAL A 81 -7.48 -22.65 8.55
N GLU A 82 -7.96 -22.40 9.76
CA GLU A 82 -8.35 -23.44 10.71
C GLU A 82 -9.61 -24.19 10.24
N GLY A 83 -9.46 -25.51 10.13
CA GLY A 83 -10.49 -26.48 9.81
C GLY A 83 -11.28 -26.97 11.03
N GLY A 84 -10.64 -26.99 12.20
CA GLY A 84 -11.14 -27.59 13.43
C GLY A 84 -9.99 -27.77 14.42
N LYS A 85 -10.15 -28.70 15.36
CA LYS A 85 -9.16 -29.06 16.37
C LYS A 85 -8.97 -30.57 16.40
N TYR A 86 -7.72 -30.98 16.55
CA TYR A 86 -7.37 -32.35 16.88
C TYR A 86 -7.28 -32.49 18.40
N ILE A 87 -7.96 -33.48 18.95
CA ILE A 87 -8.12 -33.72 20.39
C ILE A 87 -7.58 -35.12 20.72
N THR A 88 -6.59 -35.16 21.59
CA THR A 88 -6.05 -36.40 22.22
C THR A 88 -5.93 -36.17 23.72
N GLU A 89 -5.67 -37.24 24.48
CA GLU A 89 -5.50 -37.15 25.94
C GLU A 89 -4.39 -36.15 26.30
N ASP A 90 -3.29 -36.15 25.53
CA ASP A 90 -2.08 -35.39 25.82
C ASP A 90 -1.94 -34.09 25.01
N GLU A 91 -2.51 -34.04 23.79
CA GLU A 91 -2.31 -32.92 22.85
C GLU A 91 -3.62 -32.38 22.27
N HIS A 92 -3.72 -31.05 22.19
CA HIS A 92 -4.78 -30.32 21.53
C HIS A 92 -4.16 -29.31 20.56
N TYR A 93 -4.42 -29.44 19.26
CA TYR A 93 -3.83 -28.55 18.25
C TYR A 93 -4.81 -28.23 17.11
N PRO A 94 -4.70 -27.06 16.46
CA PRO A 94 -5.53 -26.72 15.31
C PRO A 94 -5.17 -27.58 14.10
N ILE A 95 -6.20 -28.04 13.38
CA ILE A 95 -6.01 -28.64 12.04
C ILE A 95 -6.30 -27.58 10.99
N TYR A 96 -5.53 -27.56 9.91
CA TYR A 96 -5.65 -26.58 8.86
C TYR A 96 -6.24 -27.19 7.60
N VAL A 97 -6.92 -26.37 6.81
CA VAL A 97 -7.48 -26.76 5.52
C VAL A 97 -6.35 -26.98 4.53
N CYS A 98 -6.26 -28.19 3.97
CA CYS A 98 -5.32 -28.53 2.91
C CYS A 98 -6.05 -29.05 1.67
N ARG A 99 -5.35 -29.04 0.53
CA ARG A 99 -5.80 -29.72 -0.69
C ARG A 99 -4.67 -30.53 -1.31
N VAL A 100 -5.06 -31.58 -2.02
CA VAL A 100 -4.17 -32.45 -2.79
C VAL A 100 -4.78 -32.70 -4.16
N THR A 101 -3.93 -32.87 -5.17
CA THR A 101 -4.36 -33.26 -6.51
C THR A 101 -3.96 -34.71 -6.73
N ILE A 102 -4.95 -35.58 -6.93
CA ILE A 102 -4.75 -37.02 -7.06
C ILE A 102 -5.36 -37.45 -8.38
N GLU A 103 -4.56 -38.02 -9.27
CA GLU A 103 -5.01 -38.47 -10.61
C GLU A 103 -5.77 -37.38 -11.40
N GLY A 104 -5.39 -36.11 -11.20
CA GLY A 104 -6.01 -34.95 -11.85
C GLY A 104 -7.24 -34.37 -11.12
N ILE A 105 -7.68 -34.98 -10.02
CA ILE A 105 -8.82 -34.51 -9.22
C ILE A 105 -8.29 -33.83 -7.95
N THR A 106 -8.66 -32.55 -7.77
CA THR A 106 -8.32 -31.80 -6.56
C THR A 106 -9.36 -32.03 -5.47
N THR A 107 -8.92 -32.46 -4.29
CA THR A 107 -9.78 -32.67 -3.13
C THR A 107 -9.20 -31.95 -1.91
N SER A 108 -10.07 -31.53 -1.01
CA SER A 108 -9.70 -30.95 0.28
C SER A 108 -9.59 -32.02 1.37
N GLY A 109 -8.89 -31.64 2.43
CA GLY A 109 -8.72 -32.42 3.64
C GLY A 109 -8.29 -31.53 4.80
N HIS A 110 -7.73 -32.16 5.83
CA HIS A 110 -7.14 -31.46 6.95
C HIS A 110 -5.70 -31.89 7.19
N THR A 111 -4.91 -31.02 7.81
CA THR A 111 -3.56 -31.36 8.24
C THR A 111 -3.57 -32.18 9.53
N GLU A 112 -2.76 -33.23 9.58
CA GLU A 112 -2.44 -33.98 10.80
C GLU A 112 -0.96 -33.74 11.15
N LYS A 113 -0.64 -33.57 12.44
CA LYS A 113 0.73 -33.38 12.89
C LYS A 113 1.40 -34.73 13.09
N ILE A 114 2.51 -34.96 12.39
CA ILE A 114 3.36 -36.14 12.58
C ILE A 114 4.76 -35.65 12.96
N LEU A 115 5.13 -35.85 14.22
CA LEU A 115 6.40 -35.36 14.80
C LEU A 115 6.53 -33.83 14.67
N GLN A 116 7.37 -33.35 13.75
CA GLN A 116 7.66 -31.93 13.50
C GLN A 116 7.14 -31.44 12.14
N SER A 117 6.43 -32.30 11.40
CA SER A 117 5.88 -32.00 10.08
C SER A 117 4.38 -32.24 10.04
N HIS A 118 3.73 -31.69 9.03
CA HIS A 118 2.32 -31.95 8.76
C HIS A 118 2.15 -32.79 7.50
N VAL A 119 1.10 -33.61 7.52
CA VAL A 119 0.61 -34.32 6.33
C VAL A 119 -0.84 -33.93 6.08
N CYS A 120 -1.26 -33.90 4.82
CA CYS A 120 -2.65 -33.69 4.46
C CYS A 120 -3.39 -35.02 4.43
N VAL A 121 -4.49 -35.12 5.19
CA VAL A 121 -5.42 -36.25 5.21
C VAL A 121 -6.64 -35.85 4.39
N ALA A 122 -6.79 -36.46 3.21
CA ALA A 122 -7.83 -36.09 2.24
C ALA A 122 -8.48 -37.30 1.56
N ALA A 123 -9.77 -37.17 1.24
CA ALA A 123 -10.63 -38.24 0.70
C ALA A 123 -10.15 -38.75 -0.66
N HIS A 124 -9.72 -40.01 -0.70
CA HIS A 124 -9.41 -40.73 -1.93
C HIS A 124 -9.46 -42.24 -1.69
N TYR A 125 -9.70 -43.03 -2.75
CA TYR A 125 -9.95 -44.48 -2.76
C TYR A 125 -9.00 -45.35 -1.89
N LYS A 126 -7.84 -44.83 -1.50
CA LYS A 126 -6.95 -45.40 -0.49
C LYS A 126 -6.56 -44.29 0.48
N HIS A 127 -6.81 -44.50 1.78
CA HIS A 127 -6.33 -43.69 2.91
C HIS A 127 -5.05 -42.91 2.59
N GLY A 128 -5.22 -41.66 2.15
CA GLY A 128 -4.13 -40.89 1.61
C GLY A 128 -3.64 -39.90 2.65
N LYS A 129 -2.55 -40.24 3.34
CA LYS A 129 -1.71 -39.23 3.99
C LYS A 129 -0.73 -38.73 2.94
N TYR A 130 -0.75 -37.44 2.66
CA TYR A 130 0.06 -36.83 1.62
C TYR A 130 1.05 -35.83 2.23
N GLU A 131 2.32 -35.98 1.90
CA GLU A 131 3.38 -35.04 2.32
C GLU A 131 3.45 -33.81 1.40
N GLN A 132 3.04 -33.97 0.13
CA GLN A 132 2.96 -32.90 -0.85
C GLN A 132 1.52 -32.43 -0.98
N PHE A 133 1.25 -31.21 -0.52
CA PHE A 133 -0.08 -30.61 -0.52
C PHE A 133 0.02 -29.10 -0.52
N ASP A 134 -1.09 -28.44 -0.82
CA ASP A 134 -1.23 -27.01 -0.59
C ASP A 134 -2.05 -26.77 0.68
N VAL A 135 -1.72 -25.71 1.42
CA VAL A 135 -2.47 -25.20 2.56
C VAL A 135 -3.23 -23.96 2.14
N LEU A 136 -4.47 -23.84 2.61
CA LEU A 136 -5.24 -22.61 2.43
C LEU A 136 -4.74 -21.55 3.40
N VAL A 137 -4.27 -20.42 2.88
CA VAL A 137 -3.68 -19.35 3.68
C VAL A 137 -4.51 -18.07 3.55
N ASN A 138 -4.88 -17.49 4.69
CA ASN A 138 -5.49 -16.17 4.79
C ASN A 138 -4.39 -15.12 4.82
N LYS A 139 -3.93 -14.74 3.63
CA LYS A 139 -2.85 -13.79 3.49
C LYS A 139 -3.20 -12.49 4.17
N GLY A 140 -2.46 -12.21 5.23
CA GLY A 140 -2.61 -10.96 5.94
C GLY A 140 -3.81 -10.86 6.89
N HIS A 141 -4.52 -11.96 7.19
CA HIS A 141 -5.63 -12.02 8.16
C HIS A 141 -6.75 -10.99 7.96
N LEU A 142 -6.91 -10.50 6.73
CA LEU A 142 -7.96 -9.54 6.39
C LEU A 142 -9.12 -10.20 5.63
N GLY A 143 -9.01 -11.47 5.26
CA GLY A 143 -10.15 -12.27 4.88
C GLY A 143 -10.99 -12.64 6.11
N LYS A 144 -12.28 -12.34 6.10
CA LYS A 144 -13.19 -12.89 7.12
C LYS A 144 -13.69 -14.25 6.64
N ILE A 145 -13.18 -15.29 7.27
CA ILE A 145 -13.51 -16.67 6.94
C ILE A 145 -14.44 -17.22 8.01
N MET A 146 -15.49 -17.92 7.61
CA MET A 146 -16.43 -18.55 8.53
C MET A 146 -16.99 -19.85 7.96
N TRP A 147 -17.33 -20.75 8.87
CA TRP A 147 -18.08 -21.96 8.56
C TRP A 147 -19.57 -21.64 8.59
N LYS A 148 -20.26 -21.79 7.45
CA LYS A 148 -21.70 -21.61 7.36
C LYS A 148 -22.39 -22.97 7.34
N HIS A 149 -23.38 -23.15 8.19
CA HIS A 149 -24.23 -24.34 8.18
C HIS A 149 -24.89 -24.51 6.80
N TRP A 150 -24.83 -25.73 6.28
CA TRP A 150 -25.37 -26.12 4.99
C TRP A 150 -26.16 -27.43 5.14
N ARG A 151 -27.29 -27.53 4.46
CA ARG A 151 -28.06 -28.77 4.34
C ARG A 151 -28.61 -28.89 2.92
N LYS A 152 -28.70 -30.11 2.42
CA LYS A 152 -29.19 -30.48 1.08
C LYS A 152 -30.53 -29.86 0.68
N PHE A 153 -31.43 -29.66 1.64
CA PHE A 153 -32.76 -29.08 1.39
C PHE A 153 -32.83 -27.56 1.60
N ASN A 154 -31.74 -26.92 2.03
CA ASN A 154 -31.65 -25.46 2.11
C ASN A 154 -30.72 -24.91 1.05
N ALA A 155 -31.24 -23.95 0.28
CA ALA A 155 -30.52 -22.83 -0.28
C ALA A 155 -29.09 -23.11 -0.81
N GLY A 156 -28.98 -23.93 -1.87
CA GLY A 156 -27.86 -23.96 -2.81
C GLY A 156 -26.46 -23.92 -2.21
N ILE A 157 -25.50 -23.38 -2.97
CA ILE A 157 -24.14 -23.13 -2.48
C ILE A 157 -24.13 -21.74 -1.81
N PRO A 158 -23.62 -21.60 -0.58
CA PRO A 158 -23.52 -20.30 0.07
C PRO A 158 -22.67 -19.29 -0.72
N ILE A 159 -23.09 -18.02 -0.73
CA ILE A 159 -22.27 -16.93 -1.28
C ILE A 159 -20.96 -16.83 -0.49
N GLY A 160 -19.85 -16.74 -1.22
CA GLY A 160 -18.49 -16.72 -0.73
C GLY A 160 -17.90 -18.12 -0.50
N ALA A 161 -18.62 -19.20 -0.84
CA ALA A 161 -18.10 -20.56 -0.69
C ALA A 161 -16.81 -20.75 -1.50
N ILE A 162 -15.81 -21.32 -0.84
CA ILE A 162 -14.47 -21.48 -1.42
C ILE A 162 -14.41 -22.75 -2.26
N ARG A 163 -14.01 -22.61 -3.52
CA ARG A 163 -13.88 -23.68 -4.51
C ARG A 163 -12.50 -24.34 -4.42
N ILE A 164 -12.46 -25.67 -4.56
CA ILE A 164 -11.22 -26.47 -4.47
C ILE A 164 -10.77 -26.94 -5.86
N GLY A 165 -11.73 -27.43 -6.65
CA GLY A 165 -11.52 -28.02 -7.96
C GLY A 165 -12.46 -27.42 -9.01
N GLU A 166 -12.94 -28.25 -9.93
CA GLU A 166 -13.91 -27.81 -10.94
C GLU A 166 -15.29 -27.62 -10.33
N ASP A 167 -15.93 -28.57 -9.68
CA ASP A 167 -17.31 -28.32 -9.19
C ASP A 167 -17.45 -28.36 -7.66
N ASP A 168 -16.35 -28.58 -6.95
CA ASP A 168 -16.36 -28.85 -5.51
C ASP A 168 -15.99 -27.65 -4.64
N TYR A 169 -16.63 -27.55 -3.47
CA TYR A 169 -16.40 -26.51 -2.45
C TYR A 169 -15.88 -27.10 -1.15
N ILE A 170 -15.20 -26.32 -0.32
CA ILE A 170 -14.69 -26.77 0.97
C ILE A 170 -15.83 -26.98 1.95
N GLY A 171 -15.96 -28.21 2.45
CA GLY A 171 -16.95 -28.59 3.44
C GLY A 171 -16.34 -29.32 4.62
N ARG A 172 -17.06 -29.37 5.73
CA ARG A 172 -16.75 -30.23 6.87
C ARG A 172 -18.02 -30.78 7.49
N HIS A 173 -17.89 -31.93 8.11
CA HIS A 173 -18.94 -32.55 8.91
C HIS A 173 -18.40 -32.82 10.31
N LYS A 174 -19.24 -32.62 11.33
CA LYS A 174 -18.86 -32.87 12.73
C LYS A 174 -18.51 -34.35 12.89
N ALA A 175 -17.34 -34.65 13.47
CA ALA A 175 -16.96 -36.03 13.67
C ALA A 175 -17.90 -36.70 14.70
N PRO A 176 -18.21 -38.00 14.54
CA PRO A 176 -19.00 -38.71 15.53
C PRO A 176 -18.24 -38.78 16.87
N ALA A 177 -18.99 -38.86 17.98
CA ALA A 177 -18.40 -39.07 19.30
C ALA A 177 -17.73 -40.46 19.34
N SER A 178 -16.54 -40.52 19.93
CA SER A 178 -15.65 -41.70 19.86
C SER A 178 -15.77 -42.61 21.09
N GLY A 179 -16.43 -42.17 22.18
CA GLY A 179 -16.54 -42.91 23.43
C GLY A 179 -17.84 -43.73 23.61
N GLU A 180 -17.77 -44.80 24.41
CA GLU A 180 -18.93 -45.65 24.79
C GLU A 180 -20.07 -44.89 25.50
N SER A 181 -19.76 -43.74 26.12
CA SER A 181 -20.74 -42.84 26.75
C SER A 181 -21.28 -41.76 25.80
N GLY A 182 -20.75 -41.64 24.58
CA GLY A 182 -21.10 -40.59 23.62
C GLY A 182 -20.66 -39.17 24.00
N THR A 183 -19.88 -38.99 25.07
CA THR A 183 -19.50 -37.66 25.60
C THR A 183 -18.07 -37.22 25.29
N GLU A 184 -17.20 -38.13 24.89
CA GLU A 184 -15.78 -37.85 24.62
C GLU A 184 -15.44 -38.08 23.14
N HIS A 185 -14.71 -37.13 22.56
CA HIS A 185 -14.27 -37.17 21.17
C HIS A 185 -12.74 -37.19 21.11
N TRP A 186 -12.22 -38.24 20.47
CA TRP A 186 -10.80 -38.43 20.19
C TRP A 186 -10.56 -38.33 18.69
N GLY A 187 -9.58 -37.52 18.27
CA GLY A 187 -9.27 -37.22 16.88
C GLY A 187 -9.67 -35.81 16.45
N ALA A 188 -9.91 -35.62 15.16
CA ALA A 188 -10.37 -34.36 14.60
C ALA A 188 -11.86 -34.13 14.90
N ASP A 189 -12.19 -33.04 15.58
CA ASP A 189 -13.58 -32.67 15.94
C ASP A 189 -14.50 -32.45 14.72
N TYR A 190 -13.90 -32.14 13.58
CA TYR A 190 -14.53 -32.09 12.27
C TYR A 190 -13.72 -32.88 11.25
N ASN A 191 -14.43 -33.70 10.47
CA ASN A 191 -13.87 -34.30 9.27
C ASN A 191 -13.99 -33.30 8.12
N LEU A 192 -12.86 -32.83 7.60
CA LEU A 192 -12.82 -31.96 6.43
C LEU A 192 -12.91 -32.77 5.15
N GLY A 193 -13.57 -32.18 4.16
CA GLY A 193 -13.71 -32.74 2.84
C GLY A 193 -14.37 -31.74 1.90
N ARG A 194 -15.19 -32.23 0.98
CA ARG A 194 -15.75 -31.42 -0.10
C ARG A 194 -17.27 -31.46 -0.14
N LEU A 195 -17.88 -30.32 -0.41
CA LEU A 195 -19.26 -30.23 -0.88
C LEU A 195 -19.25 -30.44 -2.40
N ASP A 196 -19.84 -31.55 -2.82
CA ASP A 196 -20.18 -31.84 -4.20
C ASP A 196 -21.60 -31.31 -4.44
N PRO A 197 -21.80 -30.28 -5.28
CA PRO A 197 -23.11 -29.66 -5.49
C PRO A 197 -24.01 -30.44 -6.46
N LEU A 198 -23.55 -31.54 -7.05
CA LEU A 198 -24.33 -32.30 -8.02
C LEU A 198 -25.65 -32.82 -7.41
N GLY A 199 -26.74 -32.67 -8.17
CA GLY A 199 -28.08 -33.04 -7.72
C GLY A 199 -28.61 -32.08 -6.64
N LEU A 200 -28.86 -32.60 -5.43
CA LEU A 200 -29.21 -31.78 -4.26
C LEU A 200 -27.99 -31.39 -3.41
N GLY A 201 -26.80 -31.85 -3.83
CA GLY A 201 -25.55 -31.66 -3.12
C GLY A 201 -25.34 -32.64 -1.96
N LYS A 202 -24.07 -32.92 -1.65
CA LYS A 202 -23.63 -33.76 -0.51
C LYS A 202 -22.24 -33.33 -0.02
N ILE A 203 -22.02 -33.42 1.28
CA ILE A 203 -20.68 -33.26 1.86
C ILE A 203 -20.01 -34.62 1.96
N LYS A 204 -18.90 -34.79 1.24
CA LYS A 204 -18.07 -36.00 1.21
C LYS A 204 -16.85 -35.80 2.10
N VAL A 205 -16.69 -36.64 3.12
CA VAL A 205 -15.56 -36.60 4.06
C VAL A 205 -14.98 -38.00 4.28
N ILE A 206 -13.75 -38.08 4.79
CA ILE A 206 -13.25 -39.34 5.34
C ILE A 206 -13.72 -39.48 6.77
N GLU A 207 -14.33 -40.61 7.10
CA GLU A 207 -14.57 -41.02 8.47
C GLU A 207 -14.12 -42.47 8.63
N ASN A 208 -13.30 -42.76 9.66
CA ASN A 208 -12.78 -44.10 9.92
C ASN A 208 -12.11 -44.73 8.67
N GLY A 209 -11.48 -43.88 7.86
CA GLY A 209 -10.75 -44.33 6.68
C GLY A 209 -11.61 -44.68 5.46
N ARG A 210 -12.92 -44.40 5.50
CA ARG A 210 -13.83 -44.58 4.37
C ARG A 210 -14.49 -43.28 4.02
N ASP A 211 -14.76 -43.10 2.73
CA ASP A 211 -15.54 -41.98 2.26
C ASP A 211 -16.99 -42.13 2.73
N LYS A 212 -17.52 -41.07 3.35
CA LYS A 212 -18.92 -40.96 3.76
C LYS A 212 -19.54 -39.70 3.20
N ASP A 213 -20.79 -39.87 2.78
CA ASP A 213 -21.65 -38.81 2.27
C ASP A 213 -22.60 -38.33 3.39
N TYR A 214 -22.69 -37.02 3.57
CA TYR A 214 -23.63 -36.38 4.48
C TYR A 214 -24.54 -35.40 3.73
N ASP A 215 -25.81 -35.35 4.15
CA ASP A 215 -26.82 -34.44 3.62
C ASP A 215 -26.81 -33.07 4.36
N GLU A 216 -25.95 -32.90 5.38
CA GLU A 216 -25.75 -31.67 6.12
C GLU A 216 -24.29 -31.50 6.57
N GLY A 217 -23.93 -30.30 7.01
CA GLY A 217 -22.63 -29.97 7.57
C GLY A 217 -22.36 -28.48 7.52
N GLU A 218 -21.12 -28.11 7.26
CA GLU A 218 -20.70 -26.71 7.15
C GLU A 218 -19.82 -26.49 5.91
N VAL A 219 -19.99 -25.34 5.28
CA VAL A 219 -19.23 -24.91 4.10
C VAL A 219 -18.35 -23.74 4.48
N LEU A 220 -17.10 -23.76 4.03
CA LEU A 220 -16.17 -22.67 4.27
C LEU A 220 -16.47 -21.51 3.34
N VAL A 221 -16.67 -20.34 3.94
CA VAL A 221 -17.08 -19.13 3.23
C VAL A 221 -16.13 -18.00 3.56
N GLU A 222 -15.61 -17.35 2.51
CA GLU A 222 -14.98 -16.05 2.61
C GLU A 222 -16.06 -14.96 2.51
N THR A 223 -16.06 -14.03 3.45
CA THR A 223 -16.89 -12.83 3.41
C THR A 223 -15.99 -11.64 3.10
N GLU A 224 -16.22 -11.01 1.95
CA GLU A 224 -15.52 -9.77 1.61
C GLU A 224 -16.07 -8.59 2.44
N PRO A 225 -15.21 -7.65 2.85
CA PRO A 225 -15.67 -6.43 3.50
C PRO A 225 -16.41 -5.54 2.49
N PHE A 226 -17.31 -4.70 2.98
CA PHE A 226 -18.04 -3.76 2.12
C PHE A 226 -17.45 -2.34 2.14
N ARG A 227 -16.61 -2.02 3.12
CA ARG A 227 -15.91 -0.74 3.25
C ARG A 227 -14.66 -0.85 4.10
N TYR A 228 -13.77 0.12 3.94
CA TYR A 228 -12.61 0.31 4.80
C TYR A 228 -12.58 1.68 5.48
N GLU A 229 -11.84 1.77 6.59
CA GLU A 229 -11.38 3.02 7.17
C GLU A 229 -9.86 2.96 7.37
N LEU A 230 -9.15 4.00 6.92
CA LEU A 230 -7.71 4.16 7.11
C LEU A 230 -7.46 5.21 8.19
N LYS A 231 -6.81 4.81 9.28
CA LYS A 231 -6.52 5.65 10.46
C LYS A 231 -5.05 5.55 10.86
N ASP A 232 -4.61 6.42 11.76
CA ASP A 232 -3.26 6.42 12.34
C ASP A 232 -2.15 6.46 11.30
N ILE A 233 -2.32 7.28 10.25
CA ILE A 233 -1.39 7.38 9.13
C ILE A 233 -0.10 8.06 9.59
N LYS A 234 1.02 7.39 9.34
CA LYS A 234 2.37 7.87 9.65
C LYS A 234 3.21 7.76 8.39
N LEU A 235 3.61 8.91 7.84
CA LEU A 235 4.51 8.97 6.70
C LEU A 235 5.94 8.63 7.11
N ASP A 236 6.69 8.00 6.20
CA ASP A 236 8.14 7.85 6.32
C ASP A 236 8.82 9.09 5.72
N ASN A 237 9.13 10.05 6.58
CA ASN A 237 9.72 11.34 6.18
C ASN A 237 11.11 11.19 5.52
N ILE A 238 11.84 10.11 5.82
CA ILE A 238 13.18 9.87 5.26
C ILE A 238 13.07 9.49 3.78
N ARG A 239 11.98 8.83 3.41
CA ARG A 239 11.72 8.30 2.06
C ARG A 239 10.69 9.11 1.29
N LEU A 240 10.39 10.32 1.75
CA LEU A 240 9.46 11.22 1.11
C LEU A 240 10.14 11.89 -0.10
N ASP A 241 9.52 11.76 -1.28
CA ASP A 241 9.88 12.49 -2.50
C ASP A 241 8.80 13.55 -2.75
N MET A 242 9.22 14.81 -2.86
CA MET A 242 8.35 15.93 -3.15
C MET A 242 8.89 16.70 -4.35
N ARG A 243 8.10 16.76 -5.42
CA ARG A 243 8.44 17.45 -6.66
C ARG A 243 7.52 18.63 -6.86
N GLU A 244 8.13 19.78 -7.05
CA GLU A 244 7.43 21.05 -7.21
C GLU A 244 7.62 21.56 -8.65
N ASN A 245 6.55 22.05 -9.26
CA ASN A 245 6.58 22.61 -10.61
C ASN A 245 5.79 23.92 -10.64
N ILE A 246 6.51 25.03 -10.81
CA ILE A 246 5.89 26.35 -10.95
C ILE A 246 5.27 26.43 -12.35
N THR A 247 3.96 26.68 -12.38
CA THR A 247 3.17 26.71 -13.61
C THR A 247 2.40 28.02 -13.72
N ASP A 248 2.34 28.54 -14.94
CA ASP A 248 1.49 29.67 -15.29
C ASP A 248 0.08 29.14 -15.48
N LEU A 249 -0.83 29.51 -14.57
CA LEU A 249 -2.19 28.99 -14.51
C LEU A 249 -3.15 29.76 -15.42
N ALA A 250 -2.96 31.08 -15.48
CA ALA A 250 -3.75 31.98 -16.32
C ALA A 250 -3.00 33.30 -16.52
N SER A 251 -3.28 33.99 -17.63
CA SER A 251 -2.77 35.33 -17.89
C SER A 251 -3.91 36.23 -18.37
N SER A 252 -3.92 37.48 -17.92
CA SER A 252 -4.88 38.50 -18.32
C SER A 252 -4.19 39.86 -18.45
N VAL A 253 -4.81 40.77 -19.19
CA VAL A 253 -4.35 42.14 -19.35
C VAL A 253 -5.40 43.06 -18.77
N LEU A 254 -5.03 43.83 -17.74
CA LEU A 254 -5.87 44.91 -17.24
C LEU A 254 -5.49 46.17 -18.01
N ALA A 255 -6.46 46.77 -18.69
CA ALA A 255 -6.24 47.93 -19.55
C ALA A 255 -7.29 49.01 -19.27
N ASN A 256 -6.86 50.24 -19.10
CA ASN A 256 -7.73 51.40 -19.06
C ASN A 256 -7.68 52.13 -20.41
N ARG A 257 -8.72 51.94 -21.22
CA ARG A 257 -8.90 52.62 -22.51
C ARG A 257 -9.72 53.91 -22.40
N GLY A 258 -10.15 54.27 -21.19
CA GLY A 258 -10.87 55.51 -20.93
C GLY A 258 -9.94 56.70 -20.81
N ASP A 259 -10.55 57.85 -20.52
CA ASP A 259 -9.94 59.16 -20.33
C ASP A 259 -9.76 59.54 -18.85
N MET A 260 -10.27 58.71 -17.92
CA MET A 260 -10.20 58.91 -16.47
C MET A 260 -9.40 57.82 -15.76
N TYR A 261 -8.82 58.15 -14.60
CA TYR A 261 -8.20 57.18 -13.70
C TYR A 261 -9.28 56.27 -13.09
N VAL A 262 -9.32 54.99 -13.47
CA VAL A 262 -10.39 54.06 -13.08
C VAL A 262 -9.85 52.75 -12.50
N LEU A 263 -10.65 52.13 -11.64
CA LEU A 263 -10.43 50.76 -11.17
C LEU A 263 -10.78 49.80 -12.31
N VAL A 264 -9.81 49.03 -12.76
CA VAL A 264 -10.00 47.95 -13.73
C VAL A 264 -10.02 46.64 -12.96
N GLU A 265 -11.00 45.79 -13.26
CA GLU A 265 -11.15 44.46 -12.66
C GLU A 265 -11.11 43.40 -13.76
N SER A 266 -10.46 42.27 -13.46
CA SER A 266 -10.44 41.07 -14.28
C SER A 266 -10.63 39.86 -13.40
N VAL A 267 -11.37 38.88 -13.91
CA VAL A 267 -11.56 37.59 -13.25
C VAL A 267 -10.71 36.55 -13.97
N MET A 268 -9.93 35.78 -13.22
CA MET A 268 -9.06 34.73 -13.73
C MET A 268 -9.52 33.39 -13.16
N THR A 269 -9.90 32.47 -14.04
CA THR A 269 -10.28 31.10 -13.69
C THR A 269 -9.20 30.14 -14.16
N TYR A 270 -8.82 29.20 -13.32
CA TYR A 270 -7.85 28.15 -13.63
C TYR A 270 -8.36 26.79 -13.15
N GLU A 271 -7.86 25.74 -13.79
CA GLU A 271 -8.20 24.36 -13.49
C GLU A 271 -6.94 23.55 -13.23
N PHE A 272 -7.02 22.59 -12.31
CA PHE A 272 -5.93 21.67 -12.04
C PHE A 272 -6.47 20.28 -11.66
N ASP A 273 -5.68 19.25 -11.93
CA ASP A 273 -6.00 17.89 -11.53
C ASP A 273 -5.53 17.66 -10.10
N TYR A 274 -6.47 17.38 -9.20
CA TYR A 274 -6.20 16.87 -7.87
C TYR A 274 -6.16 15.35 -7.90
N ILE A 275 -5.05 14.77 -7.47
CA ILE A 275 -4.80 13.32 -7.55
C ILE A 275 -4.53 12.79 -6.15
N GLN A 276 -5.16 11.65 -5.83
CA GLN A 276 -4.81 10.87 -4.64
C GLN A 276 -4.72 9.38 -4.96
N TYR A 277 -3.73 8.71 -4.38
CA TYR A 277 -3.59 7.27 -4.42
C TYR A 277 -2.98 6.81 -3.10
N TRP A 278 -3.66 5.89 -2.41
CA TRP A 278 -3.28 5.41 -1.08
C TRP A 278 -2.64 4.01 -1.11
N GLY A 279 -2.13 3.60 -2.27
CA GLY A 279 -1.49 2.30 -2.39
C GLY A 279 -2.46 1.13 -2.36
N SER A 280 -1.89 -0.07 -2.47
CA SER A 280 -2.59 -1.34 -2.28
C SER A 280 -1.79 -2.20 -1.31
N HIS A 281 -2.44 -3.16 -0.67
CA HIS A 281 -1.80 -4.07 0.27
C HIS A 281 -2.24 -5.50 -0.02
N GLU A 282 -1.33 -6.47 0.14
CA GLU A 282 -1.64 -7.89 -0.02
C GLU A 282 -2.68 -8.33 1.01
N GLY A 283 -3.65 -9.13 0.57
CA GLY A 283 -4.75 -9.57 1.41
C GLY A 283 -5.87 -8.55 1.57
N VAL A 284 -5.94 -7.51 0.73
CA VAL A 284 -6.94 -6.44 0.82
C VAL A 284 -7.64 -6.25 -0.52
N ALA A 285 -8.97 -6.32 -0.52
CA ALA A 285 -9.78 -6.14 -1.71
C ALA A 285 -9.64 -4.72 -2.28
N ARG A 286 -9.41 -4.61 -3.58
CA ARG A 286 -9.28 -3.31 -4.28
C ARG A 286 -10.65 -2.80 -4.70
N GLY A 287 -10.78 -1.48 -4.82
CA GLY A 287 -11.98 -0.82 -5.33
C GLY A 287 -13.09 -0.57 -4.30
N LEU A 288 -12.93 -1.06 -3.07
CA LEU A 288 -13.91 -0.84 -2.00
C LEU A 288 -13.92 0.62 -1.51
N PRO A 289 -15.10 1.17 -1.17
CA PRO A 289 -15.21 2.48 -0.56
C PRO A 289 -14.37 2.57 0.73
N THR A 290 -13.55 3.60 0.83
CA THR A 290 -12.60 3.79 1.92
C THR A 290 -12.64 5.21 2.43
N LYS A 291 -12.78 5.37 3.75
CA LYS A 291 -12.65 6.67 4.43
C LYS A 291 -11.23 6.82 4.97
N VAL A 292 -10.56 7.89 4.60
CA VAL A 292 -9.20 8.20 5.02
C VAL A 292 -9.23 9.32 6.06
N TYR A 293 -8.76 9.01 7.26
CA TYR A 293 -8.67 9.96 8.37
C TYR A 293 -7.24 10.49 8.45
N GLU A 294 -7.02 11.61 7.77
CA GLU A 294 -5.76 12.34 7.83
C GLU A 294 -5.65 13.12 9.15
N LYS A 295 -4.41 13.36 9.60
CA LYS A 295 -4.16 14.17 10.80
C LYS A 295 -4.70 15.59 10.59
N ASP A 296 -5.35 16.13 11.61
CA ASP A 296 -5.86 17.52 11.64
C ASP A 296 -6.96 17.85 10.62
N VAL A 297 -7.54 16.83 9.97
CA VAL A 297 -8.70 16.98 9.06
C VAL A 297 -9.96 16.45 9.73
N LYS A 298 -10.97 17.31 9.91
CA LYS A 298 -12.25 16.93 10.56
C LYS A 298 -13.12 16.02 9.68
N VAL A 299 -13.05 16.17 8.37
CA VAL A 299 -13.85 15.42 7.41
C VAL A 299 -12.95 14.41 6.69
N PRO A 300 -13.20 13.10 6.81
CA PRO A 300 -12.39 12.12 6.13
C PRO A 300 -12.56 12.20 4.62
N VAL A 301 -11.49 11.91 3.88
CA VAL A 301 -11.55 11.82 2.42
C VAL A 301 -12.15 10.47 2.03
N GLU A 302 -13.08 10.46 1.08
CA GLU A 302 -13.66 9.24 0.53
C GLU A 302 -12.95 8.85 -0.78
N VAL A 303 -12.36 7.66 -0.80
CA VAL A 303 -11.64 7.11 -1.96
C VAL A 303 -12.04 5.66 -2.21
N LYS A 304 -11.59 5.09 -3.32
CA LYS A 304 -11.64 3.64 -3.55
C LYS A 304 -10.28 3.03 -3.29
N TRP A 305 -10.20 2.03 -2.41
CA TRP A 305 -8.92 1.43 -2.01
C TRP A 305 -8.13 0.89 -3.20
N GLY A 306 -6.81 1.13 -3.23
CA GLY A 306 -5.96 0.60 -4.30
C GLY A 306 -6.26 1.16 -5.69
N LEU A 307 -7.06 2.22 -5.82
CA LEU A 307 -7.36 2.90 -7.08
C LEU A 307 -6.95 4.37 -6.99
N LYS A 308 -6.48 4.91 -8.10
CA LYS A 308 -6.16 6.33 -8.24
C LYS A 308 -7.47 7.12 -8.30
N TYR A 309 -7.61 8.10 -7.40
CA TYR A 309 -8.65 9.11 -7.45
C TYR A 309 -8.12 10.34 -8.19
N VAL A 310 -8.91 10.86 -9.13
CA VAL A 310 -8.59 12.05 -9.91
C VAL A 310 -9.83 12.94 -9.92
N GLU A 311 -9.66 14.19 -9.52
CA GLU A 311 -10.71 15.19 -9.45
C GLU A 311 -10.22 16.46 -10.12
N LYS A 312 -10.96 16.94 -11.11
CA LYS A 312 -10.63 18.21 -11.77
C LYS A 312 -11.23 19.34 -10.96
N ARG A 313 -10.38 20.21 -10.40
CA ARG A 313 -10.80 21.34 -9.58
C ARG A 313 -10.60 22.64 -10.33
N SER A 314 -11.54 23.56 -10.15
CA SER A 314 -11.50 24.89 -10.76
C SER A 314 -11.59 25.96 -9.68
N GLU A 315 -10.75 26.97 -9.77
CA GLU A 315 -10.77 28.11 -8.85
C GLU A 315 -10.80 29.42 -9.63
N THR A 316 -11.42 30.43 -9.03
CA THR A 316 -11.56 31.75 -9.63
C THR A 316 -11.02 32.82 -8.68
N LYS A 317 -10.13 33.67 -9.21
CA LYS A 317 -9.59 34.84 -8.50
C LYS A 317 -10.00 36.11 -9.22
N SER A 318 -10.57 37.06 -8.47
CA SER A 318 -10.73 38.43 -8.97
C SER A 318 -9.46 39.24 -8.65
N VAL A 319 -9.02 39.98 -9.65
CA VAL A 319 -7.88 40.89 -9.61
C VAL A 319 -8.37 42.26 -10.03
N HIS A 320 -8.12 43.26 -9.21
CA HIS A 320 -8.42 44.63 -9.58
C HIS A 320 -7.27 45.58 -9.24
N THR A 321 -7.10 46.59 -10.07
CA THR A 321 -6.06 47.61 -9.94
C THR A 321 -6.52 48.93 -10.55
N LYS A 322 -6.03 50.05 -10.03
CA LYS A 322 -6.31 51.36 -10.61
C LYS A 322 -5.28 51.68 -11.69
N LEU A 323 -5.75 52.13 -12.85
CA LEU A 323 -4.91 52.41 -14.01
C LEU A 323 -5.18 53.80 -14.56
N TRP A 324 -4.12 54.46 -15.00
CA TRP A 324 -4.21 55.74 -15.71
C TRP A 324 -4.78 55.57 -17.12
N PRO A 325 -5.44 56.60 -17.67
CA PRO A 325 -5.91 56.60 -19.05
C PRO A 325 -4.82 56.14 -20.02
N GLY A 326 -5.16 55.25 -20.96
CA GLY A 326 -4.22 54.77 -21.96
C GLY A 326 -3.11 53.84 -21.44
N THR A 327 -3.22 53.31 -20.21
CA THR A 327 -2.25 52.37 -19.64
C THR A 327 -2.81 50.97 -19.47
N ALA A 328 -1.92 49.98 -19.52
CA ALA A 328 -2.22 48.58 -19.27
C ALA A 328 -1.13 47.91 -18.45
N LEU A 329 -1.47 46.78 -17.83
CA LEU A 329 -0.50 45.88 -17.20
C LEU A 329 -0.90 44.43 -17.47
N ASN A 330 0.09 43.56 -17.53
CA ASN A 330 -0.11 42.13 -17.67
C ASN A 330 -0.12 41.50 -16.28
N VAL A 331 -1.05 40.59 -16.06
CA VAL A 331 -1.16 39.79 -14.83
C VAL A 331 -1.03 38.34 -15.21
N THR A 332 -0.09 37.66 -14.57
CA THR A 332 0.05 36.21 -14.69
C THR A 332 -0.19 35.60 -13.33
N LEU A 333 -1.11 34.65 -13.28
CA LEU A 333 -1.37 33.83 -12.12
C LEU A 333 -0.42 32.63 -12.17
N LYS A 334 0.43 32.49 -11.17
CA LYS A 334 1.34 31.35 -11.02
C LYS A 334 0.92 30.50 -9.83
N GLY A 335 1.11 29.20 -9.94
CA GLY A 335 0.95 28.28 -8.82
C GLY A 335 2.01 27.19 -8.86
N ASN A 336 2.21 26.55 -7.72
CA ASN A 336 3.16 25.46 -7.57
C ASN A 336 2.41 24.13 -7.57
N TYR A 337 2.55 23.36 -8.64
CA TYR A 337 1.95 22.03 -8.73
C TYR A 337 2.89 21.02 -8.08
N VAL A 338 2.46 20.47 -6.95
CA VAL A 338 3.25 19.58 -6.12
C VAL A 338 2.81 18.14 -6.34
N THR A 339 3.77 17.25 -6.48
CA THR A 339 3.56 15.80 -6.37
C THR A 339 4.35 15.28 -5.18
N LEU A 340 3.64 14.66 -4.24
CA LEU A 340 4.16 14.02 -3.04
C LEU A 340 4.04 12.51 -3.20
N GLU A 341 5.14 11.80 -3.00
CA GLU A 341 5.21 10.34 -2.96
C GLU A 341 5.93 9.91 -1.68
N ALA A 342 5.31 9.06 -0.86
CA ALA A 342 5.91 8.61 0.38
C ALA A 342 5.39 7.23 0.81
N PRO A 343 6.26 6.34 1.31
CA PRO A 343 5.82 5.18 2.08
C PRO A 343 5.13 5.63 3.37
N TYR A 344 4.15 4.86 3.83
CA TYR A 344 3.47 5.12 5.09
C TYR A 344 3.13 3.83 5.84
N SER A 345 2.90 3.98 7.14
CA SER A 345 2.32 2.97 8.02
C SER A 345 0.98 3.48 8.54
N ALA A 346 -0.04 2.62 8.57
CA ALA A 346 -1.37 3.00 9.05
C ALA A 346 -2.12 1.80 9.63
N LYS A 347 -3.28 2.05 10.22
CA LYS A 347 -4.22 1.02 10.64
C LYS A 347 -5.43 1.00 9.73
N LEU A 348 -5.63 -0.11 9.03
CA LEU A 348 -6.76 -0.37 8.14
C LEU A 348 -7.83 -1.14 8.92
N TYR A 349 -9.05 -0.62 8.92
CA TYR A 349 -10.23 -1.23 9.51
C TYR A 349 -11.16 -1.72 8.41
N ALA A 350 -11.59 -2.98 8.49
CA ALA A 350 -12.48 -3.64 7.55
C ALA A 350 -13.84 -3.91 8.21
N PHE A 351 -14.91 -3.61 7.49
CA PHE A 351 -16.29 -3.79 7.96
C PHE A 351 -17.02 -4.81 7.09
N TYR A 352 -17.76 -5.70 7.73
CA TYR A 352 -18.44 -6.84 7.11
C TYR A 352 -19.95 -6.76 7.36
N TYR A 353 -20.75 -7.25 6.41
CA TYR A 353 -22.19 -7.32 6.61
C TYR A 353 -22.56 -8.29 7.74
N GLY A 354 -23.50 -7.89 8.59
CA GLY A 354 -24.03 -8.71 9.68
C GLY A 354 -23.12 -8.82 10.91
N ILE A 355 -22.03 -8.05 10.96
CA ILE A 355 -21.12 -8.00 12.11
C ILE A 355 -20.94 -6.52 12.49
N GLU A 356 -21.17 -6.18 13.75
CA GLU A 356 -21.00 -4.81 14.25
C GLU A 356 -19.52 -4.45 14.43
N ASP A 357 -18.71 -5.42 14.84
CA ASP A 357 -17.28 -5.24 15.08
C ASP A 357 -16.46 -5.19 13.78
N SER A 358 -15.58 -4.19 13.71
CA SER A 358 -14.58 -4.09 12.64
C SER A 358 -13.33 -4.92 12.93
N VAL A 359 -12.74 -5.50 11.89
CA VAL A 359 -11.42 -6.14 11.99
C VAL A 359 -10.37 -5.12 11.60
N SER A 360 -9.30 -4.99 12.37
CA SER A 360 -8.27 -3.97 12.12
C SER A 360 -6.87 -4.56 12.04
N ARG A 361 -6.02 -3.97 11.19
CA ARG A 361 -4.63 -4.38 11.01
C ARG A 361 -3.71 -3.21 10.68
N LYS A 362 -2.47 -3.29 11.13
CA LYS A 362 -1.40 -2.38 10.69
C LYS A 362 -0.90 -2.77 9.29
N ILE A 363 -0.91 -1.82 8.37
CA ILE A 363 -0.43 -1.99 6.99
C ILE A 363 0.72 -1.05 6.70
N SER A 364 1.50 -1.37 5.67
CA SER A 364 2.45 -0.45 5.05
C SER A 364 2.20 -0.39 3.55
N ALA A 365 2.07 0.83 3.03
CA ALA A 365 1.79 1.08 1.62
C ALA A 365 2.47 2.39 1.18
N GLU A 366 2.27 2.79 -0.06
CA GLU A 366 2.78 4.02 -0.62
C GLU A 366 1.62 4.97 -0.92
N VAL A 367 1.76 6.23 -0.50
CA VAL A 367 0.82 7.30 -0.84
C VAL A 367 1.42 8.16 -1.95
N ARG A 368 0.58 8.53 -2.91
CA ARG A 368 0.88 9.53 -3.93
C ARG A 368 -0.23 10.56 -3.97
N LYS A 369 0.12 11.83 -3.83
CA LYS A 369 -0.81 12.96 -3.96
C LYS A 369 -0.25 13.98 -4.94
N SER A 370 -1.13 14.60 -5.72
CA SER A 370 -0.80 15.78 -6.51
C SER A 370 -1.84 16.88 -6.30
N TYR A 371 -1.37 18.09 -6.02
CA TYR A 371 -2.21 19.25 -5.68
C TYR A 371 -1.50 20.56 -6.02
N LEU A 372 -2.26 21.65 -6.02
CA LEU A 372 -1.77 22.98 -6.32
C LEU A 372 -1.65 23.81 -5.03
N LYS A 373 -0.47 24.36 -4.75
CA LYS A 373 -0.23 25.29 -3.63
C LYS A 373 0.39 26.60 -4.13
N ASP A 374 0.52 27.56 -3.22
CA ASP A 374 1.21 28.85 -3.43
C ASP A 374 0.72 29.64 -4.66
N VAL A 375 -0.61 29.67 -4.86
CA VAL A 375 -1.21 30.40 -5.98
C VAL A 375 -1.11 31.91 -5.76
N LYS A 376 -0.22 32.56 -6.52
CA LYS A 376 0.11 33.98 -6.42
C LYS A 376 -0.02 34.70 -7.76
N LEU A 377 -0.21 36.01 -7.70
CA LEU A 377 -0.25 36.87 -8.88
C LEU A 377 1.11 37.54 -9.08
N GLU A 378 1.59 37.55 -10.31
CA GLU A 378 2.75 38.32 -10.74
C GLU A 378 2.32 39.38 -11.76
N PHE A 379 2.64 40.63 -11.45
CA PHE A 379 2.27 41.80 -12.24
C PHE A 379 3.46 42.27 -13.06
N SER A 380 3.25 42.58 -14.34
CA SER A 380 4.23 43.31 -15.13
C SER A 380 4.27 44.78 -14.72
N PRO A 381 5.35 45.51 -15.04
CA PRO A 381 5.33 46.96 -15.01
C PRO A 381 4.17 47.49 -15.88
N VAL A 382 3.60 48.62 -15.46
CA VAL A 382 2.56 49.32 -16.23
C VAL A 382 3.19 49.87 -17.51
N TYR A 383 2.50 49.74 -18.64
CA TYR A 383 2.93 50.25 -19.93
C TYR A 383 1.83 51.06 -20.61
N TRP A 384 2.22 51.99 -21.47
CA TRP A 384 1.30 52.74 -22.31
C TRP A 384 0.79 51.84 -23.45
N ILE A 385 -0.52 51.81 -23.66
CA ILE A 385 -1.17 50.96 -24.66
C ILE A 385 -0.73 51.36 -26.08
N GLU A 386 -0.54 52.66 -26.34
CA GLU A 386 -0.25 53.17 -27.68
C GLU A 386 1.15 52.83 -28.19
N ASN A 387 2.15 52.80 -27.31
CA ASN A 387 3.55 52.66 -27.70
C ASN A 387 4.31 51.53 -27.00
N GLY A 388 3.67 50.81 -26.06
CA GLY A 388 4.26 49.69 -25.32
C GLY A 388 5.39 50.06 -24.35
N THR A 389 5.65 51.36 -24.13
CA THR A 389 6.72 51.82 -23.23
C THR A 389 6.26 51.77 -21.78
N PHE A 390 7.18 51.43 -20.87
CA PHE A 390 6.88 51.37 -19.44
C PHE A 390 6.64 52.77 -18.86
N VAL A 391 5.61 52.87 -18.01
CA VAL A 391 5.32 54.07 -17.24
C VAL A 391 6.40 54.24 -16.18
N PRO A 392 7.08 55.40 -16.09
CA PRO A 392 8.06 55.64 -15.03
C PRO A 392 7.39 55.64 -13.66
N THR A 393 7.66 54.62 -12.84
CA THR A 393 7.19 54.57 -11.44
C THR A 393 8.30 55.00 -10.50
N THR A 394 8.04 56.01 -9.68
CA THR A 394 8.88 56.33 -8.51
C THR A 394 8.59 55.31 -7.41
N THR A 395 9.52 54.41 -7.14
CA THR A 395 9.43 53.46 -6.01
C THR A 395 9.67 54.19 -4.69
N THR A 396 8.63 54.43 -3.90
CA THR A 396 8.75 54.91 -2.52
C THR A 396 8.79 53.73 -1.55
N THR A 397 9.97 53.46 -0.99
CA THR A 397 10.15 52.52 0.12
C THR A 397 9.59 53.15 1.39
N SER A 398 8.40 52.75 1.84
CA SER A 398 7.82 53.24 3.10
C SER A 398 8.43 52.50 4.30
N THR A 399 9.44 53.09 4.93
CA THR A 399 9.89 52.71 6.28
C THR A 399 8.91 53.30 7.30
N THR A 400 8.25 52.46 8.09
CA THR A 400 7.35 52.90 9.16
C THR A 400 8.17 53.43 10.35
N SER A 401 8.17 54.74 10.58
CA SER A 401 8.64 55.35 11.83
C SER A 401 7.51 56.11 12.51
N THR A 402 7.17 55.66 13.71
CA THR A 402 6.15 56.24 14.59
C THR A 402 6.69 57.54 15.20
N SER A 403 6.06 58.69 14.93
CA SER A 403 6.22 59.87 15.78
C SER A 403 5.00 60.78 15.73
N THR A 404 4.61 61.19 16.92
CA THR A 404 3.46 61.98 17.36
C THR A 404 3.32 63.37 16.72
N THR A 405 2.06 63.64 16.36
CA THR A 405 1.32 64.89 16.15
C THR A 405 1.96 66.22 16.58
N THR A 406 2.02 67.18 15.66
CA THR A 406 1.57 68.58 15.86
C THR A 406 1.35 69.28 14.50
N ASN A 407 0.14 69.80 14.28
CA ASN A 407 -0.22 70.75 13.20
C ASN A 407 0.39 72.14 13.52
N PRO A 408 0.78 72.98 12.53
CA PRO A 408 -0.22 73.77 11.80
C PRO A 408 0.07 74.08 10.30
N THR A 409 -1.05 74.23 9.59
CA THR A 409 -1.36 75.10 8.44
C THR A 409 -0.21 75.73 7.65
N THR A 410 0.01 75.27 6.41
CA THR A 410 0.47 76.15 5.31
C THR A 410 0.05 75.59 3.96
N THR A 411 -0.63 76.41 3.17
CA THR A 411 -1.03 76.16 1.78
C THR A 411 0.23 76.10 0.91
N SER A 412 0.61 74.90 0.50
CA SER A 412 1.64 74.67 -0.51
C SER A 412 1.09 73.65 -1.50
N HIS A 413 1.10 74.00 -2.79
CA HIS A 413 0.89 73.05 -3.88
C HIS A 413 2.05 72.05 -3.88
N GLU A 414 1.93 71.02 -3.06
CA GLU A 414 2.77 69.85 -3.13
C GLU A 414 2.38 69.06 -4.40
N PRO A 415 3.31 68.76 -5.31
CA PRO A 415 3.00 67.92 -6.47
C PRO A 415 2.60 66.55 -5.94
N VAL A 416 1.31 66.22 -6.04
CA VAL A 416 0.79 64.89 -5.74
C VAL A 416 1.65 63.90 -6.53
N PRO A 417 2.30 62.91 -5.89
CA PRO A 417 3.11 61.91 -6.59
C PRO A 417 2.24 61.29 -7.68
N MET A 418 2.64 61.50 -8.94
CA MET A 418 1.82 61.18 -10.11
C MET A 418 1.62 59.66 -10.31
N HIS A 419 2.24 58.83 -9.46
CA HIS A 419 2.29 57.38 -9.61
C HIS A 419 2.17 56.70 -8.23
N GLU A 420 0.96 56.59 -7.71
CA GLU A 420 0.68 55.64 -6.62
C GLU A 420 0.85 54.21 -7.18
N PRO A 421 1.65 53.35 -6.53
CA PRO A 421 1.78 51.97 -6.97
C PRO A 421 0.40 51.29 -6.92
N PRO A 422 0.10 50.39 -7.88
CA PRO A 422 -1.20 49.75 -7.96
C PRO A 422 -1.52 49.03 -6.64
N VAL A 423 -2.55 49.50 -5.92
CA VAL A 423 -3.08 48.80 -4.75
C VAL A 423 -3.91 47.62 -5.24
N VAL A 424 -3.31 46.44 -5.17
CA VAL A 424 -3.94 45.18 -5.56
C VAL A 424 -4.67 44.61 -4.35
N GLN A 425 -5.96 44.31 -4.52
CA GLN A 425 -6.64 43.39 -3.60
C GLN A 425 -7.01 42.14 -4.39
N VAL A 426 -6.77 41.00 -3.76
CA VAL A 426 -7.06 39.69 -4.34
C VAL A 426 -8.21 39.10 -3.55
N LYS A 427 -9.28 38.73 -4.25
CA LYS A 427 -10.41 38.05 -3.63
C LYS A 427 -10.62 36.71 -4.31
N ASN A 428 -10.53 35.64 -3.52
CA ASN A 428 -10.97 34.32 -3.95
C ASN A 428 -12.50 34.34 -4.07
N ILE A 429 -13.02 33.80 -5.17
CA ILE A 429 -14.45 33.67 -5.42
C ILE A 429 -14.78 32.18 -5.38
N GLY A 430 -15.58 31.77 -4.40
CA GLY A 430 -16.01 30.37 -4.24
C GLY A 430 -15.14 29.56 -3.27
N GLU A 431 -15.23 28.23 -3.40
CA GLU A 431 -14.48 27.28 -2.58
C GLU A 431 -13.01 27.29 -2.98
N THR A 432 -12.11 27.38 -1.99
CA THR A 432 -10.66 27.38 -2.23
C THR A 432 -10.14 25.97 -1.98
N HIS A 433 -9.60 25.34 -3.01
CA HIS A 433 -9.02 24.00 -2.94
C HIS A 433 -7.49 24.01 -3.01
N SER A 434 -6.89 25.16 -3.32
CA SER A 434 -5.45 25.39 -3.37
C SER A 434 -4.90 25.73 -1.99
N GLY A 435 -3.74 25.13 -1.67
CA GLY A 435 -3.11 25.25 -0.37
C GLY A 435 -2.31 24.01 -0.01
N PRO A 436 -1.49 24.07 1.06
CA PRO A 436 -0.73 22.92 1.52
C PRO A 436 -1.67 21.78 1.94
N ASP A 437 -1.42 20.58 1.41
CA ASP A 437 -2.19 19.38 1.74
C ASP A 437 -1.98 19.02 3.22
N SER A 438 -2.99 18.42 3.86
CA SER A 438 -2.96 18.04 5.27
C SER A 438 -1.78 17.12 5.61
N LEU A 439 -1.38 16.25 4.69
CA LEU A 439 -0.20 15.40 4.89
C LEU A 439 1.08 16.24 4.93
N GLU A 440 1.21 17.26 4.08
CA GLU A 440 2.38 18.15 4.08
C GLU A 440 2.45 18.94 5.38
N LYS A 441 1.33 19.47 5.87
CA LYS A 441 1.26 20.16 7.18
C LYS A 441 1.75 19.26 8.33
N SER A 442 1.40 17.97 8.28
CA SER A 442 1.80 17.01 9.31
C SER A 442 3.31 16.74 9.36
N LEU A 443 4.05 17.00 8.28
CA LEU A 443 5.51 16.85 8.23
C LEU A 443 6.22 17.87 9.11
N HIS A 444 5.70 19.10 9.15
CA HIS A 444 6.30 20.22 9.89
C HIS A 444 6.07 20.16 11.40
N ASP A 445 5.11 19.35 11.86
CA ASP A 445 4.81 19.13 13.29
C ASP A 445 5.68 18.07 13.97
N SER A 446 6.60 17.42 13.23
CA SER A 446 7.55 16.49 13.84
C SER A 446 8.58 17.27 14.65
N PRO A 447 8.94 16.87 15.89
CA PRO A 447 9.80 17.65 16.77
C PRO A 447 11.25 17.57 16.29
N MET A 448 11.56 18.36 15.26
CA MET A 448 12.91 18.77 14.90
C MET A 448 12.97 20.30 14.95
N SER A 449 12.55 20.86 16.08
CA SER A 449 12.91 22.21 16.47
C SER A 449 12.91 22.28 17.99
N ASN A 450 14.08 22.52 18.58
CA ASN A 450 14.21 22.95 19.98
C ASN A 450 13.82 24.44 20.08
N GLU A 451 12.63 24.78 19.60
CA GLU A 451 12.04 26.10 19.80
C GLU A 451 10.92 25.94 20.80
N ILE A 452 11.17 26.48 21.98
CA ILE A 452 10.18 26.66 23.05
C ILE A 452 9.16 27.66 22.51
N PRO A 453 7.86 27.29 22.39
CA PRO A 453 6.83 28.27 22.11
C PRO A 453 6.65 29.15 23.34
N SER A 454 7.10 30.40 23.25
CA SER A 454 6.62 31.46 24.14
C SER A 454 5.20 31.79 23.73
N ASP A 455 4.22 31.27 24.49
CA ASP A 455 2.94 31.93 24.82
C ASP A 455 1.92 30.89 25.30
N VAL A 456 1.94 30.56 26.60
CA VAL A 456 0.75 30.09 27.33
C VAL A 456 0.82 30.66 28.76
N PRO A 457 -0.23 31.34 29.27
CA PRO A 457 -0.26 31.85 30.63
C PRO A 457 -0.32 30.70 31.64
N GLU A 458 0.51 30.80 32.68
CA GLU A 458 0.38 30.03 33.92
C GLU A 458 -1.05 30.14 34.47
N ASN A 459 -1.70 28.99 34.67
CA ASN A 459 -2.47 28.63 35.87
C ASN A 459 -3.38 27.44 35.57
N LEU A 460 -3.05 26.27 36.11
CA LEU A 460 -3.88 25.50 37.05
C LEU A 460 -3.18 24.16 37.37
N ALA A 461 -3.11 23.90 38.67
CA ALA A 461 -2.35 22.83 39.29
C ALA A 461 -3.16 21.53 39.45
N ALA A 462 -2.41 20.49 39.86
CA ALA A 462 -2.80 19.19 40.45
C ALA A 462 -3.17 18.08 39.45
N GLU A 463 -2.73 16.83 39.57
CA GLU A 463 -2.05 16.12 40.66
C GLU A 463 -1.42 14.80 40.15
N GLN A 464 -0.26 14.43 40.71
CA GLN A 464 0.17 13.08 41.09
C GLN A 464 0.16 11.90 40.08
N GLN A 465 1.33 11.36 39.71
CA GLN A 465 2.01 10.22 40.40
C GLN A 465 3.19 9.65 39.59
N LYS A 466 4.31 9.41 40.29
CA LYS A 466 5.45 8.53 39.91
C LYS A 466 5.08 7.09 40.33
N PRO A 467 5.62 5.99 39.73
CA PRO A 467 7.07 5.71 39.85
C PRO A 467 7.76 4.95 38.68
N THR A 468 9.08 5.15 38.64
CA THR A 468 10.22 4.27 38.24
C THR A 468 10.03 3.02 37.34
N LEU A 469 10.67 3.08 36.17
CA LEU A 469 11.85 2.30 35.72
C LEU A 469 12.08 0.88 36.31
N ALA A 470 12.00 -0.14 35.44
CA ALA A 470 12.93 -1.28 35.41
C ALA A 470 12.93 -1.88 33.99
N GLY A 471 14.10 -1.87 33.36
CA GLY A 471 14.30 -2.37 32.00
C GLY A 471 14.42 -3.89 31.93
N ILE A 472 13.98 -4.45 30.81
CA ILE A 472 14.45 -5.74 30.30
C ILE A 472 14.90 -5.49 28.86
N ALA A 473 16.21 -5.58 28.67
CA ALA A 473 16.86 -5.54 27.37
C ALA A 473 16.60 -6.87 26.64
N VAL A 474 16.03 -6.80 25.44
CA VAL A 474 16.05 -7.91 24.48
C VAL A 474 17.16 -7.62 23.49
N THR A 475 18.21 -8.43 23.56
CA THR A 475 19.36 -8.42 22.66
C THR A 475 18.96 -8.83 21.26
N GLY A 476 19.38 -8.04 20.27
CA GLY A 476 19.11 -8.26 18.86
C GLY A 476 19.94 -9.41 18.27
N GLY A 477 19.25 -10.35 17.60
CA GLY A 477 19.86 -11.38 16.75
C GLY A 477 19.93 -11.00 15.25
N GLY A 478 19.62 -9.74 14.88
CA GLY A 478 19.50 -9.32 13.48
C GLY A 478 20.81 -8.93 12.78
N GLN A 479 21.90 -8.65 13.51
CA GLN A 479 23.13 -8.12 12.91
C GLN A 479 24.13 -9.20 12.45
N GLN A 480 23.99 -10.45 12.90
CA GLN A 480 25.00 -11.48 12.64
C GLN A 480 24.90 -12.08 11.23
N LEU A 481 23.69 -12.17 10.66
CA LEU A 481 23.46 -12.63 9.28
C LEU A 481 23.93 -11.60 8.24
N GLN A 482 23.74 -10.31 8.52
CA GLN A 482 24.18 -9.25 7.61
C GLN A 482 25.72 -9.15 7.58
N GLN A 483 26.40 -9.27 8.73
CA GLN A 483 27.86 -9.30 8.77
C GLN A 483 28.47 -10.53 8.09
N GLN A 484 27.86 -11.72 8.22
CA GLN A 484 28.33 -12.92 7.52
C GLN A 484 28.17 -12.81 6.00
N MET A 485 27.09 -12.19 5.53
CA MET A 485 26.85 -11.99 4.10
C MET A 485 27.84 -10.97 3.49
N TRP A 486 28.15 -9.88 4.20
CA TRP A 486 29.19 -8.93 3.78
C TRP A 486 30.59 -9.54 3.77
N ALA A 487 30.92 -10.41 4.73
CA ALA A 487 32.21 -11.11 4.76
C ALA A 487 32.37 -12.09 3.57
N LEU A 488 31.30 -12.79 3.18
CA LEU A 488 31.29 -13.66 2.00
C LEU A 488 31.43 -12.86 0.70
N PHE A 489 30.74 -11.73 0.57
CA PHE A 489 30.89 -10.83 -0.59
C PHE A 489 32.30 -10.24 -0.69
N ALA A 490 32.90 -9.85 0.44
CA ALA A 490 34.28 -9.34 0.49
C ALA A 490 35.31 -10.42 0.12
N ALA A 491 35.11 -11.66 0.58
CA ALA A 491 35.98 -12.79 0.23
C ALA A 491 35.89 -13.15 -1.26
N LEU A 492 34.69 -13.18 -1.84
CA LEU A 492 34.48 -13.44 -3.27
C LEU A 492 35.10 -12.34 -4.14
N SER A 493 34.95 -11.07 -3.76
CA SER A 493 35.55 -9.95 -4.49
C SER A 493 37.08 -9.95 -4.39
N ALA A 494 37.67 -10.28 -3.25
CA ALA A 494 39.12 -10.43 -3.10
C ALA A 494 39.71 -11.54 -4.00
N VAL A 495 39.04 -12.70 -4.10
CA VAL A 495 39.48 -13.80 -4.97
C VAL A 495 39.42 -13.42 -6.45
N THR A 496 38.37 -12.70 -6.87
CA THR A 496 38.30 -12.19 -8.25
C THR A 496 39.36 -11.14 -8.56
N LEU A 497 39.69 -10.27 -7.60
CA LEU A 497 40.70 -9.22 -7.78
C LEU A 497 42.12 -9.80 -7.86
N TRP A 498 42.43 -10.80 -7.03
CA TRP A 498 43.71 -11.51 -7.07
C TRP A 498 43.87 -12.34 -8.34
N GLY A 499 42.80 -12.97 -8.82
CA GLY A 499 42.79 -13.65 -10.12
C GLY A 499 43.06 -12.69 -11.29
N LEU A 500 42.47 -11.49 -11.27
CA LEU A 500 42.69 -10.44 -12.26
C LEU A 500 44.11 -9.83 -12.21
N GLN A 501 44.71 -9.71 -11.02
CA GLN A 501 46.10 -9.25 -10.88
C GLN A 501 47.12 -10.30 -11.34
N ALA A 502 46.90 -11.58 -11.07
CA ALA A 502 47.75 -12.66 -11.57
C ALA A 502 47.67 -12.82 -13.10
N LEU A 503 46.55 -12.43 -13.72
CA LEU A 503 46.39 -12.37 -15.18
C LEU A 503 47.11 -11.19 -15.84
N ARG A 504 47.41 -10.11 -15.09
CA ARG A 504 48.15 -8.95 -15.62
C ARG A 504 49.66 -9.14 -15.62
N SER A 505 50.15 -10.14 -14.89
CA SER A 505 51.58 -10.45 -14.73
C SER A 505 52.05 -11.64 -15.58
N ILE A 506 51.19 -12.19 -16.44
CA ILE A 506 51.48 -13.20 -17.47
C ILE A 506 51.15 -12.59 -18.82
#